data_AF-A0A351GGK8-F1
#
_entry.id   AF-A0A351GGK8-F1
#
_cell.length_a   1.000
_cell.length_b   1.000
_cell.length_c   1.000
_cell.angle_alpha   90.00
_cell.angle_beta   90.00
_cell.angle_gamma   90.00
#
_symmetry.space_group_name_H-M   'P 1'
#
loop_
_entity.id
_entity.type
_entity.pdbx_description
1 polymer ?
#
loop_
_entity_poly.entity_id
_entity_poly.type
_entity_poly.pdbx_seq_one_letter_code
_entity_poly.pdbx_strand_id
1 'polypeptide(L)'
;MQKLLDKAREGVVTVKFKKVGTDDIRIMPCTLKPELLNHQPHEVTEIVEQVATNDRFVVWSLDKDAWRSFVANTLIEWSEGYPDKG
;
A
#
# COMPACT_ATOMS: atom_id res chain seq x y z
N MET A 1 -2.07 0.44 -11.80
CA MET A 1 -1.04 0.60 -10.77
C MET A 1 -0.64 2.05 -10.53
N GLN A 2 -0.34 2.84 -11.57
CA GLN A 2 -0.03 4.28 -11.42
C GLN A 2 -1.06 5.03 -10.53
N LYS A 3 -2.35 4.91 -10.87
CA LYS A 3 -3.45 5.52 -10.09
C LYS A 3 -3.46 5.12 -8.60
N LEU A 4 -3.10 3.87 -8.28
CA LEU A 4 -3.03 3.41 -6.88
C LEU A 4 -1.92 4.15 -6.14
N LEU A 5 -0.72 4.26 -6.73
CA LEU A 5 0.40 4.96 -6.12
C LEU A 5 0.12 6.46 -5.95
N ASP A 6 -0.49 7.09 -6.94
CA ASP A 6 -0.89 8.50 -6.85
C ASP A 6 -1.86 8.71 -5.70
N LYS A 7 -2.90 7.86 -5.59
CA LYS A 7 -3.86 7.91 -4.48
C LYS A 7 -3.25 7.57 -3.12
N ALA A 8 -2.29 6.65 -3.06
CA ALA A 8 -1.56 6.36 -1.83
C ALA A 8 -0.70 7.56 -1.38
N ARG A 9 -0.15 8.36 -2.31
CA ARG A 9 0.60 9.58 -1.99
C ARG A 9 -0.33 10.72 -1.55
N GLU A 10 -1.56 10.76 -2.06
CA GLU A 10 -2.59 11.75 -1.67
C GLU A 10 -3.25 11.44 -0.31
N GLY A 11 -3.38 10.16 0.05
CA GLY A 11 -4.12 9.75 1.23
C GLY A 11 -4.02 8.25 1.55
N VAL A 12 -5.13 7.68 2.01
CA VAL A 12 -5.22 6.25 2.36
C VAL A 12 -5.80 5.49 1.18
N VAL A 13 -5.21 4.33 0.87
CA VAL A 13 -5.77 3.35 -0.07
C VAL A 13 -5.80 1.99 0.59
N THR A 14 -6.82 1.20 0.28
CA THR A 14 -6.92 -0.17 0.74
C THR A 14 -6.61 -1.11 -0.42
N VAL A 15 -5.61 -1.97 -0.24
CA VAL A 15 -5.26 -2.98 -1.24
C VAL A 15 -5.71 -4.36 -0.78
N LYS A 16 -6.30 -5.12 -1.69
CA LYS A 16 -6.64 -6.53 -1.49
C LYS A 16 -5.79 -7.39 -2.40
N PHE A 17 -5.02 -8.30 -1.82
CA PHE A 17 -4.07 -9.11 -2.57
C PHE A 17 -4.00 -10.53 -2.02
N LYS A 18 -3.61 -11.46 -2.89
CA LYS A 18 -3.35 -12.86 -2.52
C LYS A 18 -1.94 -12.99 -1.92
N LYS A 19 -1.81 -13.61 -0.76
CA LYS A 19 -0.48 -13.87 -0.19
C LYS A 19 0.28 -14.89 -1.05
N VAL A 20 1.52 -14.57 -1.43
CA VAL A 20 2.36 -15.50 -2.19
C VAL A 20 2.59 -16.77 -1.38
N GLY A 21 2.33 -17.92 -2.01
CA GLY A 21 2.52 -19.24 -1.39
C GLY A 21 1.35 -19.73 -0.53
N THR A 22 0.27 -18.96 -0.38
CA THR A 22 -0.98 -19.44 0.24
C THR A 22 -2.21 -19.02 -0.58
N ASP A 23 -3.37 -19.57 -0.27
CA ASP A 23 -4.65 -19.12 -0.84
C ASP A 23 -5.30 -17.97 -0.05
N ASP A 24 -4.57 -17.40 0.91
CA ASP A 24 -5.10 -16.34 1.77
C ASP A 24 -5.22 -15.01 1.02
N ILE A 25 -6.41 -14.42 1.09
CA ILE A 25 -6.65 -13.04 0.66
C ILE A 25 -6.45 -12.12 1.86
N ARG A 26 -5.64 -11.08 1.67
CA ARG A 26 -5.41 -10.04 2.68
C ARG A 26 -5.92 -8.71 2.18
N ILE A 27 -6.53 -7.97 3.10
CA ILE A 27 -6.93 -6.58 2.93
C ILE A 27 -5.97 -5.75 3.79
N MET A 28 -5.39 -4.70 3.20
CA MET A 28 -4.41 -3.86 3.87
C MET A 28 -4.67 -2.39 3.55
N PRO A 29 -5.16 -1.58 4.51
CA PRO A 29 -5.12 -0.13 4.39
C PRO A 29 -3.66 0.33 4.47
N CYS A 30 -3.28 1.16 3.51
CA CYS A 30 -1.92 1.65 3.36
C CYS A 30 -1.86 3.07 2.82
N THR A 31 -0.70 3.70 2.97
CA THR A 31 -0.45 5.07 2.50
C THR A 31 1.00 5.25 2.11
N LEU A 32 1.24 6.27 1.29
CA LEU A 32 2.55 6.84 0.98
C LEU A 32 2.58 8.34 1.34
N LYS A 33 1.53 8.86 1.98
CA LYS A 33 1.43 10.26 2.38
C LYS A 33 2.27 10.50 3.64
N PRO A 34 3.38 11.27 3.58
CA PRO A 34 4.28 11.48 4.72
C PRO A 34 3.59 11.90 6.03
N GLU A 35 2.54 12.71 5.92
CA GLU A 35 1.75 13.22 7.04
C GLU A 35 1.01 12.13 7.84
N LEU A 36 0.73 10.98 7.21
CA LEU A 36 0.00 9.86 7.81
C LEU A 36 0.92 8.76 8.33
N LEU A 37 2.22 8.87 8.11
CA LEU A 37 3.20 7.99 8.73
C LEU A 37 3.42 8.47 10.15
N ASN A 38 2.80 7.78 11.12
CA ASN A 38 3.00 8.03 12.53
C ASN A 38 4.49 7.86 12.88
N HIS A 39 5.24 8.96 12.82
CA HIS A 39 6.63 9.12 13.30
C HIS A 39 7.79 8.72 12.35
N GLN A 40 7.56 8.35 11.08
CA GLN A 40 8.65 7.97 10.14
C GLN A 40 8.66 8.69 8.78
N PRO A 41 8.61 10.04 8.74
CA PRO A 41 8.56 10.77 7.47
C PRO A 41 9.85 10.68 6.64
N HIS A 42 11.01 10.43 7.25
CA HIS A 42 12.31 10.42 6.56
C HIS A 42 12.49 9.21 5.62
N GLU A 43 11.81 8.09 5.88
CA GLU A 43 11.94 6.88 5.05
C GLU A 43 11.08 6.95 3.77
N VAL A 44 10.06 7.82 3.74
CA VAL A 44 9.23 8.00 2.54
C VAL A 44 10.06 8.53 1.39
N THR A 45 10.94 9.50 1.64
CA THR A 45 11.77 10.16 0.63
C THR A 45 12.67 9.18 -0.13
N GLU A 46 13.12 8.08 0.49
CA GLU A 46 13.90 7.03 -0.20
C GLU A 46 13.03 6.01 -0.94
N ILE A 47 11.77 5.82 -0.51
CA ILE A 47 10.82 4.86 -1.11
C ILE A 47 10.06 5.47 -2.32
N VAL A 48 10.24 6.77 -2.58
CA VAL A 48 9.39 7.55 -3.52
C VAL A 48 9.59 7.23 -5.01
N GLU A 49 10.70 6.62 -5.42
CA GLU A 49 10.89 6.20 -6.82
C GLU A 49 10.30 4.81 -7.11
N GLN A 50 9.00 4.66 -6.87
CA GLN A 50 8.24 3.51 -7.34
C GLN A 50 7.53 3.85 -8.65
N VAL A 51 7.85 3.10 -9.70
CA VAL A 51 7.20 3.18 -11.00
C VAL A 51 6.14 2.08 -11.14
N ALA A 52 5.08 2.37 -11.88
CA ALA A 52 3.95 1.45 -12.06
C ALA A 52 4.31 0.08 -12.66
N THR A 53 5.50 -0.04 -13.28
CA THR A 53 6.04 -1.27 -13.86
C THR A 53 6.80 -2.15 -12.86
N ASN A 54 6.92 -1.73 -11.60
CA ASN A 54 7.57 -2.53 -10.58
C ASN A 54 6.76 -3.79 -10.26
N ASP A 55 7.44 -4.91 -10.03
CA ASP A 55 6.80 -6.16 -9.60
C ASP A 55 6.36 -6.11 -8.15
N ARG A 56 7.04 -5.31 -7.32
CA ARG A 56 6.78 -5.19 -5.89
C ARG A 56 6.62 -3.71 -5.51
N PHE A 57 5.56 -3.43 -4.78
CA PHE A 57 5.26 -2.10 -4.25
C PHE A 57 5.44 -2.09 -2.75
N VAL A 58 6.19 -1.11 -2.24
CA VAL A 58 6.43 -0.87 -0.81
C VAL A 58 5.51 0.26 -0.38
N VAL A 59 4.72 0.02 0.67
CA VAL A 59 3.71 0.94 1.19
C VAL A 59 3.71 0.91 2.72
N TRP A 60 3.31 2.01 3.35
CA TRP A 60 3.12 2.03 4.79
C TRP A 60 1.80 1.35 5.13
N SER A 61 1.82 0.28 5.92
CA SER A 61 0.59 -0.40 6.37
C SER A 61 0.07 0.29 7.62
N LEU A 62 -1.16 0.81 7.56
CA LEU A 62 -1.80 1.50 8.67
C LEU A 62 -2.26 0.53 9.77
N ASP A 63 -2.60 -0.71 9.41
CA ASP A 63 -2.98 -1.75 10.38
C ASP A 63 -1.81 -2.26 11.23
N LYS A 64 -0.58 -2.16 10.69
CA LYS A 64 0.63 -2.70 11.32
C LYS A 64 1.61 -1.63 11.74
N ASP A 65 1.32 -0.37 11.42
CA ASP A 65 2.17 0.79 11.63
C ASP A 65 3.62 0.50 11.21
N ALA A 66 3.77 -0.07 10.02
CA ALA A 66 5.05 -0.54 9.50
C ALA A 66 5.05 -0.63 7.97
N TRP A 67 6.24 -0.50 7.37
CA TRP A 67 6.44 -0.77 5.95
C TRP A 67 6.12 -2.23 5.61
N ARG A 68 5.34 -2.39 4.55
CA ARG A 68 4.99 -3.69 3.96
C ARG A 68 5.07 -3.59 2.44
N SER A 69 5.21 -4.74 1.80
CA SER A 69 5.22 -4.80 0.35
C SER A 69 4.26 -5.85 -0.18
N PHE A 70 3.63 -5.58 -1.31
CA PHE A 70 2.82 -6.55 -2.05
C PHE A 70 3.34 -6.66 -3.48
N VAL A 71 3.04 -7.80 -4.13
CA VAL A 71 3.46 -8.05 -5.52
C VAL A 71 2.33 -7.60 -6.44
N ALA A 72 2.65 -6.86 -7.50
CA ALA A 72 1.72 -6.33 -8.49
C ALA A 72 0.75 -7.42 -9.00
N ASN A 73 1.30 -8.57 -9.35
CA ASN A 73 0.58 -9.71 -9.90
C ASN A 73 -0.35 -10.41 -8.87
N THR A 74 -0.18 -10.11 -7.58
CA THR A 74 -1.06 -10.65 -6.52
C THR A 74 -2.19 -9.71 -6.15
N LEU A 75 -2.18 -8.47 -6.66
CA LEU A 75 -3.22 -7.49 -6.40
C LEU A 75 -4.52 -7.94 -7.07
N ILE A 76 -5.58 -8.08 -6.29
CA ILE A 76 -6.92 -8.44 -6.75
C ILE A 76 -7.72 -7.16 -7.02
N GLU A 77 -7.76 -6.26 -6.04
CA GLU A 77 -8.48 -4.98 -6.13
C GLU A 77 -7.88 -3.95 -5.18
N TRP A 78 -8.22 -2.69 -5.38
CA TRP A 78 -7.89 -1.61 -4.46
C TRP A 78 -8.99 -0.55 -4.47
N SER A 79 -9.12 0.18 -3.37
CA SER A 79 -10.06 1.29 -3.19
C SER A 79 -9.39 2.47 -2.48
N GLU A 80 -9.98 3.66 -2.64
CA GLU A 80 -9.60 4.85 -1.87
C GLU A 80 -10.24 4.77 -0.47
N GLY A 81 -9.51 5.16 0.57
CA GLY A 81 -9.96 5.12 1.96
C GLY A 81 -9.66 3.81 2.69
N TYR A 82 -10.19 3.72 3.91
CA TYR A 82 -10.13 2.53 4.76
C TYR A 82 -11.10 1.45 4.27
N PRO A 83 -10.87 0.16 4.55
CA PRO A 83 -11.86 -0.87 4.25
C PRO A 83 -13.17 -0.57 4.98
N ASP A 84 -14.30 -0.78 4.31
CA ASP A 84 -15.61 -0.67 4.94
C ASP A 84 -15.66 -1.57 6.18
N LYS A 85 -15.97 -0.97 7.32
CA LYS A 85 -16.32 -1.70 8.54
C LYS A 85 -17.75 -2.20 8.35
N GLY A 86 -17.88 -3.37 7.74
CA GLY A 86 -19.14 -4.13 7.75
C GLY A 86 -19.60 -4.41 9.18
#